data_AF-A0A9C9TD80-F1
#
_entry.id   AF-A0A9C9TD80-F1
#
_cell.length_a   1.000
_cell.length_b   1.000
_cell.length_c   1.000
_cell.angle_alpha   90.00
_cell.angle_beta   90.00
_cell.angle_gamma   90.00
#
_symmetry.space_group_name_H-M   'P 1'
#
loop_
_entity.id
_entity.type
_entity.pdbx_description
1 polymer ?
#
loop_
_entity_poly.entity_id
_entity_poly.type
_entity_poly.pdbx_seq_one_letter_code
_entity_poly.pdbx_strand_id
1 'polypeptide(L)'
;MPLVTEALLNLLHKQVEDHGTVVWFDPQRWYLDLARTLEPDVVAGAAIHSYDPEQGFVWLRRQLESAWGERTDPPRLLIYVPLGQAEAHQALVEFEVAGVVIRPGQQPPEQNTALAAVARRALGAVFPPAALEEIVAQVEAGQLSLAELDELAEKGAEAQTGAMAVIFGSG
;
A
#
# COMPACT_ATOMS: atom_id res chain seq x y z
N MET A 1 -6.54 13.95 -2.16
CA MET A 1 -5.35 13.11 -2.42
C MET A 1 -5.70 12.14 -3.54
N PRO A 2 -4.72 11.54 -4.21
CA PRO A 2 -4.98 10.51 -5.21
C PRO A 2 -5.70 9.32 -4.55
N LEU A 3 -6.85 8.91 -5.11
CA LEU A 3 -7.84 8.06 -4.42
C LEU A 3 -7.35 6.62 -4.17
N VAL A 4 -6.60 6.04 -5.11
CA VAL A 4 -6.02 4.70 -4.99
C VAL A 4 -4.84 4.72 -4.03
N THR A 5 -4.00 5.76 -4.11
CA THR A 5 -2.93 5.99 -3.13
C THR A 5 -3.51 6.14 -1.72
N GLU A 6 -4.58 6.93 -1.53
CA GLU A 6 -5.24 7.11 -0.25
C GLU A 6 -5.79 5.79 0.32
N ALA A 7 -6.37 4.93 -0.53
CA ALA A 7 -6.85 3.61 -0.11
C ALA A 7 -5.71 2.71 0.40
N LEU A 8 -4.52 2.76 -0.22
CA LEU A 8 -3.34 2.06 0.28
C LEU A 8 -2.85 2.66 1.59
N LEU A 9 -2.75 3.98 1.70
CA LEU A 9 -2.29 4.65 2.91
C LEU A 9 -3.19 4.33 4.10
N ASN A 10 -4.52 4.35 3.90
CA ASN A 10 -5.49 3.95 4.92
C ASN A 10 -5.33 2.48 5.33
N LEU A 11 -4.99 1.60 4.39
CA LEU A 11 -4.65 0.20 4.69
C LEU A 11 -3.41 0.13 5.58
N LEU A 12 -2.31 0.79 5.18
CA LEU A 12 -1.05 0.79 5.93
C LEU A 12 -1.24 1.37 7.34
N HIS A 13 -1.93 2.51 7.45
CA HIS A 13 -2.26 3.16 8.71
C HIS A 13 -2.97 2.19 9.66
N LYS A 14 -4.03 1.54 9.18
CA LYS A 14 -4.80 0.59 9.98
C LYS A 14 -3.97 -0.61 10.43
N GLN A 15 -3.14 -1.17 9.54
CA GLN A 15 -2.29 -2.31 9.88
C GLN A 15 -1.25 -1.92 10.95
N VAL A 16 -0.68 -0.71 10.89
CA VAL A 16 0.22 -0.20 11.92
C VAL A 16 -0.51 0.07 13.23
N GLU A 17 -1.73 0.61 13.20
CA GLU A 17 -2.52 0.82 14.43
C GLU A 17 -2.88 -0.49 15.12
N ASP A 18 -3.30 -1.49 14.35
CA ASP A 18 -3.78 -2.78 14.87
C ASP A 18 -2.63 -3.70 15.33
N HIS A 19 -1.48 -3.66 14.65
CA HIS A 19 -0.38 -4.63 14.86
C HIS A 19 0.95 -4.01 15.30
N GLY A 20 1.09 -2.68 15.27
CA GLY A 20 2.35 -1.97 15.57
C GLY A 20 3.35 -2.07 14.43
N THR A 21 3.93 -3.27 14.23
CA THR A 21 4.92 -3.51 13.18
C THR A 21 4.28 -4.12 11.94
N VAL A 22 4.59 -3.55 10.77
CA VAL A 22 4.11 -4.02 9.46
C VAL A 22 5.31 -4.28 8.56
N VAL A 23 5.43 -5.51 8.07
CA VAL A 23 6.37 -5.88 7.01
C VAL A 23 5.63 -5.89 5.68
N TRP A 24 5.99 -4.98 4.80
CA TRP A 24 5.35 -4.79 3.51
C TRP A 24 6.24 -5.27 2.37
N PHE A 25 5.84 -6.36 1.73
CA PHE A 25 6.49 -6.87 0.54
C PHE A 25 5.82 -6.34 -0.72
N ASP A 26 6.63 -5.84 -1.65
CA ASP A 26 6.22 -5.33 -2.96
C ASP A 26 7.15 -5.88 -4.06
N PRO A 27 6.98 -7.15 -4.45
CA PRO A 27 7.84 -7.79 -5.45
C PRO A 27 7.77 -7.11 -6.83
N GLN A 28 6.62 -6.50 -7.18
CA GLN A 28 6.44 -5.79 -8.44
C GLN A 28 6.92 -4.34 -8.42
N ARG A 29 7.28 -3.82 -7.24
CA ARG A 29 7.79 -2.45 -7.04
C ARG A 29 6.81 -1.37 -7.50
N TRP A 30 5.50 -1.68 -7.49
CA TRP A 30 4.46 -0.73 -7.88
C TRP A 30 4.40 0.49 -6.97
N TYR A 31 4.90 0.34 -5.73
CA TYR A 31 4.82 1.36 -4.70
C TYR A 31 6.18 1.91 -4.30
N LEU A 32 7.24 1.64 -5.07
CA LEU A 32 8.60 2.04 -4.73
C LEU A 32 8.74 3.56 -4.55
N ASP A 33 8.17 4.34 -5.48
CA ASP A 33 8.24 5.80 -5.41
C ASP A 33 7.39 6.36 -4.27
N LEU A 34 6.25 5.73 -3.99
CA LEU A 34 5.42 6.07 -2.83
C LEU A 34 6.18 5.78 -1.53
N ALA A 35 6.74 4.58 -1.38
CA ALA A 35 7.47 4.16 -0.17
C ALA A 35 8.64 5.09 0.18
N ARG A 36 9.29 5.71 -0.83
CA ARG A 36 10.37 6.69 -0.64
C ARG A 36 9.91 8.06 -0.16
N THR A 37 8.64 8.38 -0.40
CA THR A 37 8.03 9.68 -0.05
C THR A 37 7.11 9.59 1.15
N LEU A 38 6.92 8.39 1.73
CA LEU A 38 6.10 8.22 2.93
C LEU A 38 6.70 8.96 4.11
N GLU A 39 5.85 9.71 4.81
CA GLU A 39 6.17 10.35 6.07
C GLU A 39 5.50 9.61 7.23
N PRO A 40 6.11 9.60 8.43
CA PRO A 40 5.55 8.92 9.60
C PRO A 40 4.10 9.30 9.90
N ASP A 41 3.74 10.58 9.76
CA ASP A 41 2.41 11.10 10.08
C ASP A 41 1.28 10.45 9.26
N VAL A 42 1.59 10.02 8.04
CA VAL A 42 0.64 9.37 7.12
C VAL A 42 0.44 7.90 7.48
N VAL A 43 1.33 7.31 8.26
CA VAL A 43 1.33 5.88 8.63
C VAL A 43 1.28 5.73 10.15
N ALA A 44 0.29 6.37 10.79
CA ALA A 44 0.06 6.32 12.25
C ALA A 44 1.28 6.70 13.13
N GLY A 45 2.20 7.53 12.63
CA GLY A 45 3.43 7.91 13.31
C GLY A 45 4.51 6.81 13.33
N ALA A 46 4.41 5.81 12.44
CA ALA A 46 5.40 4.74 12.37
C ALA A 46 6.77 5.23 11.88
N ALA A 47 7.84 4.65 12.45
CA ALA A 47 9.15 4.72 11.84
C ALA A 47 9.13 3.94 10.52
N ILE A 48 9.66 4.52 9.44
CA ILE A 48 9.61 3.92 8.10
C ILE A 48 11.03 3.53 7.71
N HIS A 49 11.22 2.25 7.40
CA HIS A 49 12.49 1.72 6.92
C HIS A 49 12.27 0.97 5.61
N SER A 50 13.10 1.26 4.62
CA SER A 50 13.10 0.56 3.33
C SER A 50 14.32 -0.32 3.22
N TYR A 51 14.17 -1.50 2.64
CA TYR A 51 15.28 -2.32 2.19
C TYR A 51 16.05 -1.62 1.05
N ASP A 52 17.36 -1.53 1.19
CA ASP A 52 18.29 -1.07 0.17
C ASP A 52 19.12 -2.27 -0.34
N PRO A 53 19.03 -2.64 -1.63
CA PRO A 53 19.82 -3.72 -2.22
C PRO A 53 21.34 -3.56 -2.09
N GLU A 54 21.87 -2.33 -2.04
CA GLU A 54 23.31 -2.09 -1.95
C GLU A 54 23.86 -2.40 -0.55
N GLN A 55 23.03 -2.22 0.47
CA GLN A 55 23.42 -2.41 1.88
C GLN A 55 22.95 -3.75 2.46
N GLY A 56 21.88 -4.31 1.88
CA GLY A 56 21.34 -5.61 2.22
C GLY A 56 20.62 -5.67 3.58
N PHE A 57 20.16 -6.88 3.93
CA PHE A 57 19.33 -7.09 5.12
C PHE A 57 20.07 -6.86 6.44
N VAL A 58 21.38 -7.07 6.49
CA VAL A 58 22.17 -6.85 7.71
C VAL A 58 22.12 -5.38 8.13
N TRP A 59 22.21 -4.47 7.16
CA TRP A 59 22.09 -3.04 7.45
C TRP A 59 20.67 -2.67 7.87
N LEU A 60 19.67 -3.16 7.14
CA LEU A 60 18.26 -2.91 7.49
C LEU A 60 17.97 -3.36 8.93
N ARG A 61 18.32 -4.60 9.28
CA ARG A 61 18.13 -5.14 10.64
C ARG A 61 18.78 -4.27 11.71
N ARG A 62 19.99 -3.76 11.47
CA ARG A 62 20.67 -2.85 12.40
C ARG A 62 19.89 -1.54 12.62
N GLN A 63 19.22 -1.02 11.59
CA GLN A 63 18.35 0.15 11.76
C GLN A 63 17.12 -0.20 12.62
N LEU A 64 16.52 -1.37 12.37
CA LEU A 64 15.34 -1.84 13.08
C LEU A 64 15.60 -2.17 14.55
N GLU A 65 16.79 -2.68 14.88
CA GLU A 65 17.21 -2.96 16.26
C GLU A 65 17.13 -1.71 17.15
N SER A 66 17.52 -0.55 16.62
CA SER A 66 17.42 0.72 17.35
C SER A 66 15.99 1.14 17.62
N ALA A 67 15.04 0.77 16.74
CA ALA A 67 13.62 1.10 16.90
C ALA A 67 12.91 0.14 17.87
N TRP A 68 13.34 -1.11 17.92
CA TRP A 68 12.77 -2.13 18.80
C TRP A 68 13.26 -2.00 20.26
N GLY A 69 14.55 -1.72 20.45
CA GLY A 69 15.15 -1.52 21.78
C GLY A 69 14.87 -2.67 22.75
N GLU A 70 14.55 -2.33 24.01
CA GLU A 70 14.17 -3.29 25.08
C GLU A 70 12.66 -3.54 25.18
N ARG A 71 11.88 -3.16 24.15
CA ARG A 71 10.41 -3.22 24.22
C ARG A 71 9.90 -4.65 24.07
N THR A 72 8.93 -5.02 24.91
CA THR A 72 8.21 -6.29 24.81
C THR A 72 7.14 -6.25 23.71
N ASP A 73 6.51 -5.09 23.50
CA ASP A 73 5.47 -4.89 22.48
C ASP A 73 6.07 -4.33 21.18
N PRO A 74 5.57 -4.75 20.00
CA PRO A 74 6.06 -4.27 18.72
C PRO A 74 5.91 -2.74 18.60
N PRO A 75 6.98 -2.01 18.21
CA PRO A 75 6.91 -0.57 17.97
C PRO A 75 6.06 -0.26 16.74
N ARG A 76 5.63 1.00 16.59
CA ARG A 76 5.00 1.46 15.34
C ARG A 76 6.06 1.56 14.27
N LEU A 77 6.07 0.61 13.35
CA LEU A 77 7.16 0.39 12.42
C LEU A 77 6.62 -0.13 11.09
N LEU A 78 6.98 0.53 9.99
CA LEU A 78 6.69 0.08 8.64
C LEU A 78 8.00 -0.28 7.95
N ILE A 79 8.12 -1.55 7.53
CA ILE A 79 9.30 -2.08 6.85
C ILE A 79 8.91 -2.37 5.40
N TYR A 80 9.36 -1.53 4.47
CA TYR A 80 9.14 -1.74 3.04
C TYR A 80 10.25 -2.59 2.41
N VAL A 81 9.85 -3.62 1.66
CA VAL A 81 10.77 -4.56 1.01
C VAL A 81 10.35 -4.74 -0.46
N PRO A 82 11.12 -4.21 -1.44
CA PRO A 82 10.82 -4.30 -2.88
C PRO A 82 11.25 -5.66 -3.47
N LEU A 83 10.95 -6.75 -2.75
CA LEU A 83 11.25 -8.15 -3.06
C LEU A 83 10.07 -9.04 -2.61
N GLY A 84 10.00 -10.26 -3.11
CA GLY A 84 9.09 -11.27 -2.57
C GLY A 84 9.55 -11.77 -1.19
N GLN A 85 8.60 -12.16 -0.34
CA GLN A 85 8.89 -12.71 1.00
C GLN A 85 9.86 -13.91 0.95
N ALA A 86 9.75 -14.78 -0.06
CA ALA A 86 10.63 -15.93 -0.23
C ALA A 86 12.08 -15.52 -0.54
N GLU A 87 12.27 -14.42 -1.27
CA GLU A 87 13.59 -13.88 -1.62
C GLU A 87 14.27 -13.20 -0.42
N ALA A 88 13.49 -12.79 0.58
CA ALA A 88 14.03 -12.27 1.82
C ALA A 88 14.69 -13.36 2.69
N HIS A 89 14.58 -14.64 2.35
CA HIS A 89 15.23 -15.76 3.03
C HIS A 89 15.11 -15.71 4.56
N GLN A 90 13.93 -15.36 5.07
CA GLN A 90 13.63 -15.21 6.51
C GLN A 90 14.47 -14.14 7.24
N ALA A 91 15.10 -13.21 6.51
CA ALA A 91 15.93 -12.18 7.09
C ALA A 91 15.17 -11.19 7.99
N LEU A 92 13.84 -11.19 7.94
CA LEU A 92 12.96 -10.34 8.76
C LEU A 92 11.97 -11.16 9.61
N VAL A 93 12.20 -12.46 9.80
CA VAL A 93 11.23 -13.39 10.41
C VAL A 93 10.77 -12.93 11.80
N GLU A 94 11.62 -12.31 12.61
CA GLU A 94 11.23 -11.80 13.92
C GLU A 94 10.19 -10.66 13.83
N PHE A 95 10.31 -9.81 12.80
CA PHE A 95 9.39 -8.68 12.57
C PHE A 95 8.07 -9.20 11.97
N GLU A 96 8.16 -10.21 11.11
CA GLU A 96 7.00 -10.88 10.53
C GLU A 96 6.17 -11.62 11.59
N VAL A 97 6.83 -12.22 12.59
CA VAL A 97 6.15 -12.95 13.68
C VAL A 97 5.61 -12.00 14.75
N ALA A 98 6.36 -10.94 15.09
CA ALA A 98 5.94 -9.99 16.12
C ALA A 98 4.90 -8.96 15.65
N GLY A 99 4.83 -8.71 14.34
CA GLY A 99 3.90 -7.78 13.72
C GLY A 99 2.95 -8.47 12.74
N VAL A 100 2.73 -7.84 11.60
CA VAL A 100 1.92 -8.37 10.50
C VAL A 100 2.66 -8.28 9.17
N VAL A 101 2.40 -9.24 8.28
CA VAL A 101 2.91 -9.24 6.92
C VAL A 101 1.81 -8.84 5.96
N ILE A 102 2.09 -7.83 5.12
CA ILE A 102 1.21 -7.42 4.02
C ILE A 102 1.94 -7.62 2.70
N ARG A 103 1.24 -8.16 1.71
CA ARG A 103 1.80 -8.48 0.39
C ARG A 103 0.71 -8.67 -0.67
N PRO A 104 1.06 -8.63 -1.96
CA PRO A 104 0.15 -8.99 -3.03
C PRO A 104 -0.42 -10.40 -2.85
N GLY A 105 -1.75 -10.53 -2.88
CA GLY A 105 -2.47 -11.80 -2.75
C GLY A 105 -2.62 -12.32 -1.32
N GLN A 106 -2.21 -11.57 -0.31
CA GLN A 106 -2.34 -11.97 1.10
C GLN A 106 -3.80 -12.13 1.51
N GLN A 107 -4.05 -13.05 2.45
CA GLN A 107 -5.32 -13.17 3.16
C GLN A 107 -5.08 -12.87 4.65
N PRO A 108 -5.96 -12.10 5.31
CA PRO A 108 -7.25 -11.60 4.81
C PRO A 108 -7.12 -10.39 3.84
N PRO A 109 -8.19 -9.99 3.12
CA PRO A 109 -8.14 -8.94 2.09
C PRO A 109 -7.62 -7.58 2.58
N GLU A 110 -7.67 -7.30 3.87
CA GLU A 110 -7.15 -6.09 4.51
C GLU A 110 -5.62 -6.03 4.50
N GLN A 111 -4.94 -7.16 4.27
CA GLN A 111 -3.48 -7.27 4.17
C GLN A 111 -3.01 -7.42 2.71
N ASN A 112 -3.96 -7.45 1.76
CA ASN A 112 -3.67 -7.61 0.35
C ASN A 112 -3.27 -6.26 -0.27
N THR A 113 -2.00 -6.15 -0.65
CA THR A 113 -1.44 -4.95 -1.29
C THR A 113 -1.28 -5.11 -2.81
N ALA A 114 -1.88 -6.13 -3.44
CA ALA A 114 -1.87 -6.24 -4.90
C ALA A 114 -2.54 -5.02 -5.52
N LEU A 115 -1.89 -4.39 -6.51
CA LEU A 115 -2.39 -3.15 -7.11
C LEU A 115 -3.84 -3.31 -7.61
N ALA A 116 -4.16 -4.45 -8.22
CA ALA A 116 -5.51 -4.81 -8.64
C ALA A 116 -6.53 -4.85 -7.48
N ALA A 117 -6.14 -5.38 -6.32
CA ALA A 117 -7.01 -5.45 -5.14
C ALA A 117 -7.23 -4.08 -4.50
N VAL A 118 -6.17 -3.26 -4.40
CA VAL A 118 -6.23 -1.89 -3.90
C VAL A 118 -7.08 -1.03 -4.83
N ALA A 119 -6.85 -1.12 -6.15
CA ALA A 119 -7.64 -0.44 -7.17
C ALA A 119 -9.12 -0.83 -7.10
N ARG A 120 -9.44 -2.14 -7.02
CA ARG A 120 -10.82 -2.62 -6.90
C ARG A 120 -11.53 -2.02 -5.67
N ARG A 121 -10.84 -1.96 -4.52
CA ARG A 121 -11.39 -1.39 -3.28
C ARG A 121 -11.64 0.11 -3.40
N ALA A 122 -10.70 0.85 -4.00
CA ALA A 122 -10.79 2.29 -4.10
C ALA A 122 -11.80 2.73 -5.18
N LEU A 123 -11.67 2.17 -6.39
CA LEU A 123 -12.44 2.57 -7.57
C LEU A 123 -13.87 2.04 -7.58
N GLY A 124 -14.23 1.10 -6.70
CA GLY A 124 -15.57 0.52 -6.63
C GLY A 124 -16.69 1.53 -6.31
N ALA A 125 -16.37 2.68 -5.72
CA ALA A 125 -17.33 3.77 -5.52
C ALA A 125 -17.42 4.73 -6.72
N VAL A 126 -16.42 4.73 -7.60
CA VAL A 126 -16.27 5.68 -8.72
C VAL A 126 -16.71 5.08 -10.05
N PHE A 127 -16.53 3.78 -10.24
CA PHE A 127 -16.83 3.11 -11.50
C PHE A 127 -17.93 2.04 -11.33
N PRO A 128 -18.80 1.86 -12.34
CA PRO A 128 -19.73 0.76 -12.34
C PRO A 128 -18.97 -0.58 -12.40
N PRO A 129 -19.56 -1.69 -11.91
CA PRO A 129 -18.87 -2.98 -11.79
C PRO A 129 -18.22 -3.48 -13.09
N ALA A 130 -18.86 -3.28 -14.24
CA ALA A 130 -18.32 -3.71 -15.53
C ALA A 130 -17.03 -2.98 -15.91
N ALA A 131 -17.01 -1.64 -15.78
CA ALA A 131 -15.82 -0.85 -16.05
C ALA A 131 -14.70 -1.12 -15.02
N LEU A 132 -15.08 -1.37 -13.77
CA LEU A 132 -14.12 -1.73 -12.73
C LEU A 132 -13.38 -3.03 -13.05
N GLU A 133 -14.08 -4.06 -13.52
CA GLU A 133 -13.44 -5.33 -13.89
C GLU A 133 -12.50 -5.18 -15.10
N GLU A 134 -12.84 -4.32 -16.07
CA GLU A 134 -11.92 -4.01 -17.19
C GLU A 134 -10.64 -3.31 -16.70
N ILE A 135 -10.77 -2.33 -15.79
CA ILE A 135 -9.62 -1.63 -15.19
C ILE A 135 -8.76 -2.63 -14.41
N VAL A 136 -9.38 -3.47 -13.58
CA VAL A 136 -8.66 -4.49 -12.80
C VAL A 136 -7.92 -5.47 -13.72
N ALA A 137 -8.53 -5.92 -14.82
CA ALA A 137 -7.87 -6.79 -15.79
C ALA A 137 -6.65 -6.12 -16.44
N GLN A 138 -6.72 -4.82 -16.75
CA GLN A 138 -5.57 -4.06 -17.28
C GLN A 138 -4.45 -3.92 -16.24
N VAL A 139 -4.79 -3.72 -14.97
CA VAL A 139 -3.80 -3.70 -13.87
C VAL A 139 -3.12 -5.06 -13.71
N GLU A 140 -3.89 -6.16 -13.74
CA GLU A 140 -3.34 -7.53 -13.66
C GLU A 140 -2.44 -7.86 -14.86
N ALA A 141 -2.74 -7.30 -16.03
CA ALA A 141 -1.89 -7.38 -17.22
C ALA A 141 -0.63 -6.48 -17.13
N GLY A 142 -0.47 -5.69 -16.06
CA GLY A 142 0.67 -4.79 -15.85
C GLY A 142 0.63 -3.55 -16.75
N GLN A 143 -0.54 -3.19 -17.29
CA GLN A 143 -0.71 -2.09 -18.23
C GLN A 143 -0.99 -0.75 -17.56
N LEU A 144 -1.34 -0.76 -16.28
CA LEU A 144 -1.66 0.42 -15.49
C LEU A 144 -0.82 0.48 -14.21
N SER A 145 -0.20 1.64 -14.00
CA SER A 145 0.54 2.00 -12.80
C SER A 145 -0.35 2.65 -11.74
N LEU A 146 0.16 2.81 -10.52
CA LEU A 146 -0.53 3.53 -9.45
C LEU A 146 -0.93 4.96 -9.86
N ALA A 147 -0.02 5.69 -10.49
CA ALA A 147 -0.27 7.07 -10.92
C ALA A 147 -1.38 7.14 -11.99
N GLU A 148 -1.37 6.23 -12.97
CA GLU A 148 -2.41 6.18 -14.00
C GLU A 148 -3.78 5.80 -13.43
N LEU A 149 -3.82 4.92 -12.43
CA LEU A 149 -5.06 4.58 -11.72
C LEU A 149 -5.63 5.76 -10.94
N ASP A 150 -4.75 6.54 -10.32
CA ASP A 150 -5.14 7.76 -9.62
C ASP A 150 -5.68 8.84 -10.56
N GLU A 151 -5.03 9.06 -11.71
CA GLU A 151 -5.56 9.94 -12.76
C GLU A 151 -6.91 9.46 -13.31
N LEU A 152 -7.08 8.14 -13.45
CA LEU A 152 -8.33 7.55 -13.91
C LEU A 152 -9.44 7.77 -12.87
N ALA A 153 -9.14 7.64 -11.59
CA ALA A 153 -10.07 7.93 -10.50
C ALA A 153 -10.54 9.38 -10.53
N GLU A 154 -9.63 10.33 -10.74
CA GLU A 154 -9.93 11.77 -10.81
C GLU A 154 -10.87 12.07 -11.98
N LYS A 155 -10.53 11.59 -13.19
CA LYS A 155 -11.37 11.75 -14.40
C LYS A 155 -12.76 11.12 -14.22
N GLY A 156 -12.84 9.96 -13.56
CA GLY A 156 -14.10 9.29 -13.26
C GLY A 156 -14.98 10.07 -12.29
N ALA A 157 -14.39 10.64 -11.24
CA ALA A 157 -15.08 11.47 -10.25
C ALA A 157 -15.58 12.79 -10.84
N GLU A 158 -14.79 13.44 -11.69
CA GLU A 158 -15.18 14.64 -12.43
C GLU A 158 -16.38 14.38 -13.36
N ALA A 159 -16.37 13.25 -14.08
CA ALA A 159 -17.47 12.86 -14.97
C ALA A 159 -18.79 12.65 -14.22
N GLN A 160 -18.76 12.02 -13.03
CA GLN A 160 -19.95 11.89 -12.17
C GLN A 160 -20.44 13.25 -11.67
N THR A 161 -19.53 14.11 -11.21
CA THR A 161 -19.87 15.44 -10.69
C THR A 161 -20.47 16.33 -11.79
N GLY A 162 -19.91 16.28 -13.00
CA GLY A 162 -20.42 16.98 -14.18
C GLY A 162 -21.80 16.48 -14.59
N ALA A 163 -22.05 15.16 -14.57
CA ALA A 163 -23.37 14.60 -14.83
C ALA A 163 -24.42 15.06 -13.81
N MET A 164 -24.06 15.17 -12.52
CA MET A 164 -24.94 15.72 -11.49
C MET A 164 -25.22 17.22 -11.69
N ALA A 165 -24.21 18.01 -12.06
CA ALA A 165 -24.38 19.44 -12.31
C ALA A 165 -25.35 19.74 -13.47
N VAL A 166 -25.37 18.91 -14.52
CA VAL A 166 -26.32 19.06 -15.65
C VAL A 166 -27.76 18.76 -15.21
N ILE A 167 -27.96 17.80 -14.31
CA ILE A 167 -29.30 17.43 -13.80
C ILE A 167 -29.86 18.52 -12.87
N PHE A 168 -29.01 19.27 -12.16
CA PHE A 168 -29.43 20.32 -11.22
C PHE A 168 -29.29 21.77 -11.73
N GLY A 169 -28.63 22.00 -12.88
CA GLY A 169 -28.29 23.32 -13.39
C GLY A 169 -29.13 23.86 -14.56
N SER A 170 -30.22 23.20 -14.92
CA SER A 170 -31.13 23.67 -16.00
C SER A 170 -32.50 24.07 -15.44
N GLY A 171 -32.50 25.15 -14.65
CA GLY A 171 -33.70 25.87 -14.20
C GLY A 171 -33.65 27.33 -14.63
#